data_AF-A0A819XSU2-F1
#
_entry.id   AF-A0A819XSU2-F1
#
_cell.length_a   1.000
_cell.length_b   1.000
_cell.length_c   1.000
_cell.angle_alpha   90.00
_cell.angle_beta   90.00
_cell.angle_gamma   90.00
#
_symmetry.space_group_name_H-M   'P 1'
#
loop_
_entity.id
_entity.type
_entity.pdbx_description
1 polymer ?
#
loop_
_entity_poly.entity_id
_entity_poly.type
_entity_poly.pdbx_seq_one_letter_code
_entity_poly.pdbx_strand_id
1 'polypeptide(L)'
;GIRSASLIHRETNIPLSTIYHNIDKLKESGSLKHRGENGRPRPLGGKEKKAIGQYIRNNNEITLNEIKENSSKMHQKSVSTSTISRHLHEYGYKYVLPQSTHMLTSDEK
;
A
#
# COMPACT_ATOMS: atom_id res chain seq x y z
N GLY A 1 35.25 0.99 26.54
CA GLY A 1 34.99 0.61 27.94
C GLY A 1 33.51 0.31 28.10
N ILE A 2 33.17 -0.81 28.74
CA ILE A 2 31.79 -1.17 29.05
C ILE A 2 31.32 -0.24 30.17
N ARG A 3 30.48 0.76 29.86
CA ARG A 3 29.87 1.64 30.87
C ARG A 3 28.64 0.93 31.46
N SER A 4 28.45 1.01 32.78
CA SER A 4 27.23 0.49 33.40
C SER A 4 26.02 1.36 33.01
N ALA A 5 24.83 0.77 32.98
CA ALA A 5 23.59 1.51 32.66
C ALA A 5 23.37 2.72 33.59
N SER A 6 23.75 2.62 34.86
CA SER A 6 23.68 3.71 35.84
C SER A 6 24.59 4.90 35.49
N LEU A 7 25.78 4.64 34.96
CA LEU A 7 26.68 5.69 34.50
C LEU A 7 26.11 6.39 33.26
N ILE A 8 25.56 5.61 32.32
CA ILE A 8 24.92 6.16 31.12
C ILE A 8 23.72 7.04 31.51
N HIS A 9 22.89 6.61 32.46
CA HIS A 9 21.78 7.41 32.97
C HIS A 9 22.27 8.74 33.55
N ARG A 10 23.28 8.71 34.41
CA ARG A 10 23.84 9.91 35.05
C ARG A 10 24.41 10.91 34.03
N GLU A 11 25.06 10.42 32.97
CA GLU A 11 25.70 11.25 31.95
C GLU A 11 24.70 11.79 30.91
N THR A 12 23.67 11.01 30.55
CA THR A 12 22.76 11.32 29.43
C THR A 12 21.35 11.74 29.86
N ASN A 13 21.03 11.58 31.15
CA ASN A 13 19.68 11.76 31.71
C ASN A 13 18.59 10.91 31.02
N ILE A 14 18.98 9.83 30.32
CA ILE A 14 18.04 8.89 29.71
C ILE A 14 17.53 7.94 30.81
N PRO A 15 16.22 7.63 30.89
CA PRO A 15 15.70 6.67 31.86
C PRO A 15 16.40 5.31 31.79
N LEU A 16 16.65 4.70 32.95
CA LEU A 16 17.27 3.37 33.03
C LEU A 16 16.52 2.33 32.19
N SER A 17 15.19 2.36 32.18
CA SER A 17 14.35 1.47 31.36
C SER A 17 14.67 1.58 29.87
N THR A 18 14.84 2.79 29.35
CA THR A 18 15.22 3.03 27.95
C THR A 18 16.64 2.54 27.67
N ILE A 19 17.57 2.72 28.60
CA ILE A 19 18.95 2.24 28.45
C ILE A 19 18.97 0.70 28.38
N TYR A 20 18.27 0.01 29.29
CA TYR A 20 18.16 -1.45 29.25
C TYR A 20 17.49 -1.94 27.97
N HIS A 21 16.37 -1.33 27.57
CA HIS A 21 15.71 -1.66 26.31
C HIS A 21 16.63 -1.51 25.10
N ASN A 22 17.42 -0.43 25.04
CA ASN A 22 18.39 -0.21 23.96
C ASN A 22 19.54 -1.24 23.97
N ILE A 23 20.01 -1.65 25.15
CA ILE A 23 21.01 -2.71 25.30
C ILE A 23 20.46 -4.04 24.77
N ASP A 24 19.23 -4.40 25.14
CA ASP A 24 18.61 -5.65 24.70
C ASP A 24 18.33 -5.62 23.19
N LYS A 25 17.82 -4.50 22.68
CA LYS A 25 17.65 -4.27 21.24
C LYS A 25 18.97 -4.38 20.46
N LEU A 26 20.07 -3.87 21.01
CA LEU A 26 21.41 -4.01 20.43
C LEU A 26 21.89 -5.46 20.44
N LYS A 27 21.63 -6.23 21.50
CA LYS A 27 21.97 -7.66 21.57
C LYS A 27 21.18 -8.48 20.54
N GLU A 28 19.89 -8.19 20.37
CA GLU A 28 19.02 -8.93 19.47
C GLU A 28 19.27 -8.61 17.98
N SER A 29 19.39 -7.33 17.64
CA SER A 29 19.37 -6.87 16.24
C SER A 29 20.67 -6.22 15.76
N GLY A 30 21.64 -5.99 16.66
CA GLY A 30 22.87 -5.26 16.37
C GLY A 30 22.65 -3.78 16.02
N SER A 31 21.42 -3.27 16.13
CA SER A 31 21.04 -1.94 15.64
C SER A 31 20.03 -1.26 16.55
N LEU A 32 20.24 0.04 16.79
CA LEU A 32 19.26 0.89 17.49
C LEU A 32 18.18 1.46 16.57
N LYS A 33 18.26 1.22 15.24
CA LYS A 33 17.27 1.75 14.29
C LYS A 33 15.86 1.31 14.65
N HIS A 34 14.90 2.22 14.54
CA HIS A 34 13.50 1.90 14.77
C HIS A 34 13.05 0.86 13.73
N ARG A 35 12.38 -0.20 14.18
CA ARG A 35 11.75 -1.18 13.29
C ARG A 35 10.48 -0.53 12.79
N GLY A 36 10.46 -0.05 11.55
CA GLY A 36 9.29 0.58 10.97
C GLY A 36 8.04 -0.27 11.20
N GLU A 37 7.02 0.33 11.78
CA GLU A 37 5.78 -0.38 12.07
C GLU A 37 5.04 -0.72 10.77
N ASN A 38 4.42 -1.89 10.73
CA ASN A 38 3.51 -2.21 9.65
C ASN A 38 2.26 -1.33 9.81
N GLY A 39 2.02 -0.45 8.86
CA GLY A 39 0.80 0.36 8.83
C GLY A 39 -0.47 -0.50 8.72
N ARG A 40 -1.63 0.13 8.97
CA ARG A 40 -2.93 -0.55 8.91
C ARG A 40 -3.13 -1.26 7.55
N PRO A 41 -3.55 -2.55 7.54
CA PRO A 41 -3.89 -3.25 6.32
C PRO A 41 -4.95 -2.49 5.51
N ARG A 42 -4.77 -2.46 4.19
CA ARG A 42 -5.67 -1.73 3.30
C ARG A 42 -7.01 -2.46 3.13
N PRO A 43 -8.09 -1.73 2.77
CA PRO A 43 -9.41 -2.35 2.57
C PRO A 43 -9.43 -3.37 1.42
N LEU A 44 -8.60 -3.20 0.39
CA LEU A 44 -8.50 -4.17 -0.72
C LEU A 44 -7.46 -5.25 -0.38
N GLY A 45 -7.93 -6.50 -0.27
CA GLY A 45 -7.09 -7.68 -0.13
C GLY A 45 -6.52 -8.15 -1.48
N GLY A 46 -5.68 -9.19 -1.45
CA GLY A 46 -5.02 -9.71 -2.66
C GLY A 46 -5.98 -10.30 -3.70
N LYS A 47 -7.06 -10.96 -3.24
CA LYS A 47 -8.05 -11.58 -4.12
C LYS A 47 -8.85 -10.51 -4.87
N GLU A 48 -9.29 -9.47 -4.17
CA GLU A 48 -10.05 -8.38 -4.73
C GLU A 48 -9.23 -7.59 -5.75
N LYS A 49 -7.96 -7.29 -5.44
CA LYS A 49 -7.03 -6.64 -6.39
C LYS A 49 -6.89 -7.44 -7.69
N LYS A 50 -6.73 -8.76 -7.59
CA LYS A 50 -6.60 -9.65 -8.75
C LYS A 50 -7.90 -9.66 -9.58
N ALA A 51 -9.06 -9.71 -8.92
CA ALA A 51 -10.35 -9.68 -9.58
C ALA A 51 -10.58 -8.36 -10.33
N ILE A 52 -10.27 -7.22 -9.71
CA ILE A 52 -10.34 -5.89 -10.36
C ILE A 52 -9.45 -5.86 -11.60
N GLY A 53 -8.21 -6.32 -11.49
CA GLY A 53 -7.29 -6.37 -12.63
C GLY A 53 -7.78 -7.25 -13.78
N GLN A 54 -8.38 -8.41 -13.48
CA GLN A 54 -8.96 -9.28 -14.50
C GLN A 54 -10.17 -8.62 -15.17
N TYR A 55 -11.00 -7.94 -14.39
CA TYR A 55 -12.19 -7.27 -14.91
C TYR A 55 -11.84 -6.13 -15.87
N ILE A 56 -10.85 -5.31 -15.54
CA ILE A 56 -10.33 -4.24 -16.43
C ILE A 56 -9.74 -4.83 -17.73
N ARG A 57 -9.05 -5.96 -17.65
CA ARG A 57 -8.47 -6.61 -18.84
C ARG A 57 -9.54 -7.12 -19.80
N ASN A 58 -10.66 -7.59 -19.27
CA ASN A 58 -11.77 -8.09 -20.08
C ASN A 58 -12.60 -6.95 -20.67
N ASN A 59 -12.70 -5.81 -19.97
CA ASN A 59 -13.47 -4.64 -20.37
C ASN A 59 -12.65 -3.36 -20.13
N ASN A 60 -12.10 -2.79 -21.19
CA ASN A 60 -11.17 -1.64 -21.15
C ASN A 60 -11.88 -0.27 -20.99
N GLU A 61 -13.18 -0.18 -21.24
CA GLU A 61 -13.97 1.06 -21.17
C GLU A 61 -14.77 1.23 -19.87
N ILE A 62 -14.41 0.46 -18.82
CA ILE A 62 -15.20 0.44 -17.58
C ILE A 62 -14.98 1.65 -16.69
N THR A 63 -16.07 2.04 -16.02
CA THR A 63 -16.08 3.11 -15.04
C THR A 63 -15.72 2.60 -13.64
N LEU A 64 -15.27 3.50 -12.77
CA LEU A 64 -15.00 3.20 -11.36
C LEU A 64 -16.23 2.69 -10.60
N ASN A 65 -17.42 3.17 -10.98
CA ASN A 65 -18.68 2.76 -10.36
C ASN A 65 -19.02 1.30 -10.70
N GLU A 66 -18.82 0.90 -11.95
CA GLU A 66 -19.03 -0.48 -12.38
C GLU A 66 -18.03 -1.42 -11.69
N ILE A 67 -16.76 -1.02 -11.56
CA ILE A 67 -15.76 -1.79 -10.79
C ILE A 67 -16.21 -1.94 -9.34
N LYS A 68 -16.72 -0.87 -8.72
CA LYS A 68 -17.21 -0.90 -7.34
C LYS A 68 -18.37 -1.87 -7.19
N GLU A 69 -19.39 -1.76 -8.04
CA GLU A 69 -20.57 -2.61 -8.01
C GLU A 69 -20.21 -4.07 -8.22
N ASN A 70 -19.36 -4.36 -9.21
CA ASN A 70 -18.90 -5.71 -9.49
C ASN A 70 -18.09 -6.30 -8.32
N SER A 71 -17.14 -5.52 -7.77
CA SER A 71 -16.34 -5.99 -6.62
C SER A 71 -17.21 -6.24 -5.38
N SER A 72 -18.23 -5.41 -5.16
CA SER A 72 -19.18 -5.58 -4.05
C SER A 72 -20.03 -6.85 -4.22
N LYS A 73 -20.48 -7.13 -5.45
CA LYS A 73 -21.22 -8.35 -5.79
C LYS A 73 -20.36 -9.61 -5.63
N MET A 74 -19.12 -9.61 -6.10
CA MET A 74 -18.24 -10.79 -6.07
C MET A 74 -17.67 -11.10 -4.68
N HIS A 75 -17.33 -10.07 -3.90
CA HIS A 75 -16.57 -10.25 -2.66
C HIS A 75 -17.34 -9.89 -1.38
N GLN A 76 -18.62 -9.52 -1.50
CA GLN A 76 -19.50 -9.13 -0.37
C GLN A 76 -18.87 -8.03 0.51
N LYS A 77 -17.98 -7.22 -0.07
CA LYS A 77 -17.21 -6.20 0.62
C LYS A 77 -17.45 -4.86 -0.06
N SER A 78 -18.04 -3.93 0.69
CA SER A 78 -18.23 -2.58 0.20
C SER A 78 -16.91 -1.82 0.26
N VAL A 79 -16.41 -1.43 -0.90
CA VAL A 79 -15.20 -0.61 -1.05
C VAL A 79 -15.58 0.73 -1.67
N SER A 80 -14.98 1.81 -1.18
CA SER A 80 -15.23 3.14 -1.75
C SER A 80 -14.60 3.26 -3.16
N THR A 81 -15.20 4.08 -4.01
CA THR A 81 -14.63 4.43 -5.32
C THR A 81 -13.24 5.07 -5.18
N SER A 82 -13.02 5.87 -4.13
CA SER A 82 -11.71 6.45 -3.80
C SER A 82 -10.64 5.39 -3.53
N THR A 83 -11.00 4.28 -2.86
CA THR A 83 -10.08 3.18 -2.58
C THR A 83 -9.71 2.44 -3.86
N ILE A 84 -10.67 2.23 -4.76
CA ILE A 84 -10.45 1.61 -6.07
C ILE A 84 -9.57 2.53 -6.93
N SER A 85 -9.91 3.82 -7.04
CA SER A 85 -9.14 4.81 -7.79
C SER A 85 -7.68 4.88 -7.32
N ARG A 86 -7.45 4.96 -6.01
CA ARG A 86 -6.10 4.92 -5.44
C ARG A 86 -5.37 3.63 -5.80
N HIS A 87 -6.05 2.48 -5.73
CA HIS A 87 -5.44 1.21 -6.10
C HIS A 87 -5.05 1.16 -7.59
N LEU A 88 -5.91 1.66 -8.48
CA LEU A 88 -5.63 1.70 -9.91
C LEU A 88 -4.45 2.63 -10.23
N HIS A 89 -4.42 3.81 -9.60
CA HIS A 89 -3.31 4.75 -9.73
C HIS A 89 -1.97 4.15 -9.25
N GLU A 90 -1.96 3.46 -8.11
CA GLU A 90 -0.76 2.76 -7.60
C GLU A 90 -0.26 1.65 -8.55
N TYR A 91 -1.15 1.06 -9.34
CA TYR A 91 -0.82 0.02 -10.33
C TYR A 91 -0.54 0.58 -11.73
N GLY A 92 -0.55 1.91 -11.90
CA GLY A 92 -0.19 2.59 -13.15
C GLY A 92 -1.32 2.68 -14.17
N TYR A 93 -2.57 2.39 -13.81
CA TYR A 93 -3.71 2.62 -14.69
C TYR A 93 -3.96 4.12 -14.87
N LYS A 94 -4.22 4.53 -16.10
CA LYS A 94 -4.51 5.92 -16.45
C LYS A 94 -5.99 6.09 -16.79
N TYR A 95 -6.59 7.15 -16.26
CA TYR A 95 -7.92 7.58 -16.66
C TYR A 95 -7.79 8.38 -17.96
N VAL A 96 -7.86 7.69 -19.09
CA VAL A 96 -7.86 8.32 -20.40
C VAL A 96 -9.26 8.26 -20.97
N LEU A 97 -9.69 9.34 -21.60
CA LEU A 97 -10.86 9.27 -22.46
C LEU A 97 -10.57 8.22 -23.54
N PRO A 98 -11.50 7.29 -23.83
CA PRO A 98 -11.33 6.39 -24.96
C PRO A 98 -11.05 7.27 -26.18
N GLN A 99 -9.89 7.09 -26.81
CA GLN A 99 -9.62 7.79 -28.05
C GLN A 99 -10.71 7.35 -29.02
N SER A 100 -11.43 8.33 -29.58
CA SER A 100 -12.36 8.08 -30.69
C SER A 100 -11.60 7.20 -31.67
N THR A 101 -12.15 6.02 -31.95
CA THR A 101 -11.58 5.06 -32.88
C THR A 101 -11.10 5.84 -34.10
N HIS A 102 -9.82 5.78 -34.45
CA HIS A 102 -9.36 6.37 -35.70
C HIS A 102 -10.21 5.74 -36.79
N MET A 103 -11.12 6.53 -37.37
CA MET A 103 -11.93 6.06 -38.48
C MET A 103 -10.96 5.70 -39.60
N LEU A 104 -11.08 4.48 -40.15
CA LEU A 104 -10.39 4.09 -41.37
C LEU A 104 -10.69 5.15 -42.43
N THR A 105 -9.74 6.03 -42.69
CA THR A 105 -9.83 6.97 -43.80
C THR A 105 -9.40 6.25 -45.07
N SER A 106 -9.97 6.66 -46.21
CA SER A 106 -9.80 5.94 -47.49
C SER A 106 -8.35 5.84 -47.99
N ASP A 107 -7.40 6.52 -47.32
CA ASP A 107 -5.97 6.53 -47.61
C ASP A 107 -5.22 5.30 -47.07
N GLU A 108 -5.86 4.39 -46.33
CA GLU A 108 -5.26 3.14 -45.83
C GLU A 108 -5.57 1.90 -46.71
N LYS A 109 -5.85 2.10 -48.01
CA LYS A 109 -5.95 1.03 -49.02
C LYS A 109 -4.70 0.98 -49.88
#